data_AF-A0A2W4L3V1-F1
#
_entry.id   AF-A0A2W4L3V1-F1
#
_cell.length_a   1.000
_cell.length_b   1.000
_cell.length_c   1.000
_cell.angle_alpha   90.00
_cell.angle_beta   90.00
_cell.angle_gamma   90.00
#
_symmetry.space_group_name_H-M   'P 1'
#
loop_
_entity.id
_entity.type
_entity.pdbx_description
1 polymer ?
#
loop_
_entity_poly.entity_id
_entity_poly.type
_entity_poly.pdbx_seq_one_letter_code
_entity_poly.pdbx_strand_id
1 'polypeptide(L)'
;MPKTMAAVGVDPPTDGLLGSPETALWAVIGVAVWHAVGFYVVLFTAGLAAIPRDVFEAAALDGANRFTVFFRITLPLLWDNVQVAFVYLGIIALDFFAIVNIMTPHPEAISNSTEVVAHYLYTRAFSGDINPQYGYASAIGVALFFLTLTLAAVMFRVTRREQVELG
;
A
#
# COMPACT_ATOMS: atom_id res chain seq x y z
N MET A 1 17.83 22.95 -13.70
CA MET A 1 16.83 23.75 -12.95
C MET A 1 17.18 23.68 -11.47
N PRO A 2 16.93 24.70 -10.61
CA PRO A 2 16.78 26.14 -10.86
C PRO A 2 17.81 26.97 -10.04
N LYS A 3 18.54 27.87 -10.71
CA LYS A 3 19.58 28.74 -10.12
C LYS A 3 19.02 29.93 -9.31
N THR A 4 17.72 29.96 -9.05
CA THR A 4 17.03 31.08 -8.38
C THR A 4 16.98 30.94 -6.86
N MET A 5 17.32 29.77 -6.30
CA MET A 5 17.32 29.52 -4.84
C MET A 5 18.67 29.87 -4.17
N ALA A 6 19.75 29.92 -4.94
CA ALA A 6 21.08 30.30 -4.44
C ALA A 6 21.18 31.78 -4.00
N ALA A 7 20.24 32.63 -4.41
CA ALA A 7 20.20 34.05 -4.02
C ALA A 7 19.69 34.26 -2.57
N VAL A 8 19.10 33.23 -1.95
CA VAL A 8 18.47 33.33 -0.62
C VAL A 8 19.36 32.71 0.47
N GLY A 9 20.53 32.15 0.13
CA GLY A 9 21.46 31.56 1.11
C GLY A 9 20.91 30.34 1.86
N VAL A 10 19.76 29.84 1.43
CA VAL A 10 19.18 28.57 1.86
C VAL A 10 19.59 27.57 0.81
N ASP A 11 20.67 26.84 1.07
CA ASP A 11 20.94 25.62 0.32
C ASP A 11 19.70 24.73 0.46
N PRO A 12 19.04 24.32 -0.64
CA PRO A 12 18.04 23.26 -0.54
C PRO A 12 18.73 22.07 0.13
N PRO A 13 18.04 21.31 1.00
CA PRO A 13 18.65 20.14 1.62
C PRO A 13 19.34 19.35 0.52
N THR A 14 20.66 19.20 0.63
CA THR A 14 21.53 18.71 -0.46
C THR A 14 21.09 17.35 -1.00
N ASP A 15 20.31 16.64 -0.19
CA ASP A 15 19.81 15.30 -0.45
C ASP A 15 18.36 15.30 -0.99
N GLY A 16 17.63 16.42 -1.03
CA GLY A 16 16.22 16.46 -1.49
C GLY A 16 15.30 15.47 -0.74
N LEU A 17 14.07 15.30 -1.21
CA LEU A 17 13.11 14.37 -0.57
C LEU A 17 13.50 12.89 -0.76
N LEU A 18 14.23 12.56 -1.82
CA LEU A 18 14.56 11.19 -2.25
C LEU A 18 16.04 10.81 -2.08
N GLY A 19 16.93 11.70 -1.65
CA GLY A 19 18.37 11.42 -1.58
C GLY A 19 18.87 10.96 -0.22
N SER A 20 18.01 10.87 0.80
CA SER A 20 18.34 10.16 2.04
C SER A 20 17.50 8.88 2.18
N PRO A 21 18.06 7.79 2.77
CA PRO A 21 17.34 6.52 2.93
C PRO A 21 16.01 6.65 3.68
N GLU A 22 15.98 7.47 4.74
CA GLU A 22 14.79 7.65 5.58
C GLU A 22 13.73 8.50 4.86
N THR A 23 14.11 9.63 4.27
CA THR A 23 13.16 10.51 3.59
C THR A 23 12.58 9.87 2.34
N ALA A 24 13.38 9.08 1.60
CA ALA A 24 12.93 8.38 0.41
C ALA A 24 11.86 7.33 0.73
N LEU A 25 12.05 6.56 1.81
CA LEU A 25 11.06 5.57 2.24
C LEU A 25 9.74 6.24 2.61
N TRP A 26 9.77 7.32 3.40
CA TRP A 26 8.55 8.05 3.76
C TRP A 26 7.86 8.69 2.56
N ALA A 27 8.63 9.20 1.59
CA ALA A 27 8.08 9.75 0.36
C ALA A 27 7.37 8.68 -0.49
N VAL A 28 8.00 7.51 -0.66
CA VAL A 28 7.41 6.36 -1.36
C VAL A 28 6.14 5.87 -0.66
N ILE A 29 6.15 5.76 0.67
CA ILE A 29 4.96 5.41 1.46
C ILE A 29 3.85 6.46 1.26
N GLY A 30 4.18 7.75 1.30
CA GLY A 30 3.21 8.82 1.10
C GLY A 30 2.52 8.76 -0.26
N VAL A 31 3.28 8.54 -1.33
CA VAL A 31 2.73 8.38 -2.68
C VAL A 31 1.92 7.10 -2.81
N ALA A 32 2.38 5.99 -2.22
CA ALA A 32 1.62 4.73 -2.17
C ALA A 32 0.27 4.88 -1.48
N VAL A 33 0.23 5.55 -0.33
CA VAL A 33 -1.01 5.85 0.39
C VAL A 33 -1.91 6.74 -0.45
N TRP A 34 -1.39 7.83 -1.02
CA TRP A 34 -2.16 8.74 -1.86
C TRP A 34 -2.81 8.03 -3.05
N HIS A 35 -2.04 7.19 -3.77
CA HIS A 35 -2.53 6.40 -4.89
C HIS A 35 -3.67 5.47 -4.47
N ALA A 36 -3.60 4.88 -3.28
CA ALA A 36 -4.59 3.95 -2.76
C ALA A 36 -5.87 4.61 -2.23
N VAL A 37 -5.81 5.87 -1.78
CA VAL A 37 -6.94 6.58 -1.15
C VAL A 37 -8.20 6.55 -2.01
N GLY A 38 -8.08 6.76 -3.31
CA GLY A 38 -9.24 6.83 -4.22
C GLY A 38 -10.10 5.56 -4.19
N PHE A 39 -9.46 4.39 -4.25
CA PHE A 39 -10.15 3.11 -4.21
C PHE A 39 -10.84 2.87 -2.86
N TYR A 40 -10.13 3.09 -1.75
CA TYR A 40 -10.66 2.82 -0.42
C TYR A 40 -11.79 3.78 -0.01
N VAL A 41 -11.74 5.04 -0.44
CA VAL A 41 -12.84 5.98 -0.24
C VAL A 41 -14.11 5.45 -0.91
N VAL A 42 -14.03 4.99 -2.16
CA VAL A 42 -15.18 4.42 -2.87
C VAL A 42 -15.68 3.15 -2.20
N LEU A 43 -14.78 2.23 -1.82
CA LEU A 43 -15.14 0.99 -1.13
C LEU A 43 -15.92 1.26 0.18
N PHE A 44 -15.37 2.09 1.05
CA PHE A 44 -15.99 2.35 2.36
C PHE A 44 -17.24 3.24 2.28
N THR A 45 -17.30 4.17 1.31
CA THR A 45 -18.53 4.98 1.11
C THR A 45 -19.67 4.14 0.56
N ALA A 46 -19.40 3.22 -0.37
CA ALA A 46 -20.39 2.26 -0.85
C ALA A 46 -20.88 1.36 0.29
N GLY A 47 -19.97 0.84 1.10
CA GLY A 47 -20.31 0.05 2.29
C GLY A 47 -21.17 0.81 3.29
N LEU A 48 -20.84 2.08 3.56
CA LEU A 48 -21.58 2.92 4.50
C LEU A 48 -22.97 3.28 3.97
N ALA A 49 -23.09 3.51 2.66
CA ALA A 49 -24.37 3.81 2.01
C ALA A 49 -25.36 2.62 2.03
N ALA A 50 -24.85 1.40 2.15
CA ALA A 50 -25.67 0.20 2.27
C ALA A 50 -26.27 0.00 3.68
N ILE A 51 -25.74 0.69 4.71
CA ILE A 51 -26.24 0.58 6.08
C ILE A 51 -27.55 1.38 6.22
N PRO A 52 -28.66 0.76 6.67
CA PRO A 52 -29.92 1.45 6.92
C PRO A 52 -29.77 2.61 7.91
N ARG A 53 -30.44 3.75 7.64
CA ARG A 53 -30.32 4.98 8.45
C ARG A 53 -30.94 4.86 9.85
N ASP A 54 -31.98 4.04 9.97
CA ASP A 54 -32.69 3.74 11.22
C ASP A 54 -31.74 3.17 12.30
N VAL A 55 -30.71 2.42 11.92
CA VAL A 55 -29.67 1.93 12.85
C VAL A 55 -28.94 3.10 13.54
N PHE A 56 -28.63 4.16 12.81
CA PHE A 56 -27.95 5.34 13.36
C PHE A 56 -28.90 6.24 14.15
N GLU A 57 -30.17 6.33 13.73
CA GLU A 57 -31.20 7.06 14.46
C GLU A 57 -31.51 6.41 15.81
N ALA A 58 -31.61 5.08 15.85
CA ALA A 58 -31.77 4.32 17.09
C ALA A 58 -30.58 4.54 18.04
N ALA A 59 -29.35 4.47 17.54
CA ALA A 59 -28.16 4.75 18.34
C ALA A 59 -28.13 6.18 18.90
N ALA A 60 -28.65 7.16 18.15
CA ALA A 60 -28.78 8.54 18.62
C ALA A 60 -29.83 8.68 19.73
N LEU A 61 -30.96 7.97 19.61
CA LEU A 61 -31.99 7.91 20.66
C LEU A 61 -31.47 7.27 21.95
N ASP A 62 -30.62 6.25 21.82
CA ASP A 62 -29.93 5.59 22.94
C ASP A 62 -28.80 6.43 23.55
N GLY A 63 -28.55 7.64 23.04
CA GLY A 63 -27.52 8.56 23.55
C GLY A 63 -26.09 8.09 23.27
N ALA A 64 -25.87 7.25 22.26
CA ALA A 64 -24.54 6.75 21.92
C ALA A 64 -23.64 7.89 21.39
N ASN A 65 -22.44 8.03 21.98
CA ASN A 65 -21.42 8.95 21.47
C ASN A 65 -20.79 8.41 20.17
N ARG A 66 -20.17 9.30 19.37
CA ARG A 66 -19.55 9.00 18.06
C ARG A 66 -18.54 7.85 18.10
N PHE A 67 -17.73 7.75 19.15
CA PHE A 67 -16.79 6.63 19.31
C PHE A 67 -17.50 5.30 19.50
N THR A 68 -18.59 5.30 20.27
CA THR A 68 -19.45 4.11 20.46
C THR A 68 -20.08 3.73 19.14
N VAL A 69 -20.66 4.69 18.41
CA VAL A 69 -21.25 4.45 17.08
C VAL A 69 -20.22 3.88 16.12
N PHE A 70 -19.02 4.46 16.03
CA PHE A 70 -17.98 3.98 15.14
C PHE A 70 -17.54 2.54 15.47
N PHE A 71 -17.11 2.27 16.71
CA PHE A 71 -16.53 0.97 17.05
C PHE A 71 -17.56 -0.14 17.28
N ARG A 72 -18.79 0.18 17.70
CA ARG A 72 -19.82 -0.83 17.99
C ARG A 72 -20.88 -1.00 16.90
N ILE A 73 -20.99 -0.06 15.98
CA ILE A 73 -22.03 -0.08 14.94
C ILE A 73 -21.37 -0.03 13.56
N THR A 74 -20.69 1.07 13.23
CA THR A 74 -20.14 1.27 11.88
C THR A 74 -19.08 0.24 11.52
N LEU A 75 -18.07 0.04 12.38
CA LEU A 75 -16.96 -0.87 12.08
C LEU A 75 -17.41 -2.35 12.00
N PRO A 76 -18.26 -2.87 12.90
CA PRO A 76 -18.83 -4.22 12.75
C PRO A 76 -19.68 -4.39 11.49
N LEU A 77 -20.52 -3.41 11.15
CA LEU A 77 -21.37 -3.48 9.94
C LEU A 77 -20.56 -3.33 8.64
N LEU A 78 -19.42 -2.65 8.68
CA LEU A 78 -18.49 -2.54 7.56
C LEU A 78 -17.47 -3.67 7.50
N TRP A 79 -17.57 -4.71 8.34
CA TRP A 79 -16.53 -5.73 8.45
C TRP A 79 -16.21 -6.41 7.11
N ASP A 80 -17.22 -6.71 6.29
CA ASP A 80 -17.02 -7.27 4.96
C ASP A 80 -16.20 -6.35 4.04
N ASN A 81 -16.44 -5.04 4.11
CA ASN A 81 -15.67 -4.04 3.35
C ASN A 81 -14.23 -3.93 3.88
N VAL A 82 -14.06 -3.98 5.21
CA VAL A 82 -12.73 -3.98 5.85
C VAL A 82 -11.93 -5.22 5.42
N GLN A 83 -12.57 -6.38 5.36
CA GLN A 83 -11.97 -7.62 4.90
C GLN A 83 -11.50 -7.53 3.45
N VAL A 84 -12.36 -7.04 2.54
CA VAL A 84 -11.99 -6.77 1.15
C VAL A 84 -10.79 -5.82 1.11
N ALA A 85 -10.81 -4.74 1.90
CA ALA A 85 -9.71 -3.79 1.93
C ALA A 85 -8.38 -4.43 2.36
N PHE A 86 -8.39 -5.27 3.40
CA PHE A 86 -7.19 -5.98 3.86
C PHE A 86 -6.62 -6.94 2.82
N VAL A 87 -7.47 -7.66 2.09
CA VAL A 87 -7.03 -8.54 1.00
C VAL A 87 -6.36 -7.73 -0.11
N TYR A 88 -6.99 -6.64 -0.54
CA TYR A 88 -6.42 -5.76 -1.57
C TYR A 88 -5.10 -5.12 -1.13
N LEU A 89 -4.99 -4.67 0.12
CA LEU A 89 -3.72 -4.17 0.68
C LEU A 89 -2.63 -5.24 0.62
N GLY A 90 -2.95 -6.48 0.96
CA GLY A 90 -2.02 -7.61 0.88
C GLY A 90 -1.52 -7.88 -0.54
N ILE A 91 -2.42 -7.79 -1.52
CA ILE A 91 -2.08 -7.97 -2.94
C ILE A 91 -1.16 -6.85 -3.42
N ILE A 92 -1.52 -5.59 -3.14
CA ILE A 92 -0.75 -4.41 -3.58
C ILE A 92 0.63 -4.35 -2.90
N ALA A 93 0.76 -4.84 -1.66
CA ALA A 93 2.03 -4.87 -0.95
C ALA A 93 3.13 -5.66 -1.69
N LEU A 94 2.73 -6.64 -2.50
CA LEU A 94 3.65 -7.45 -3.31
C LEU A 94 3.91 -6.84 -4.70
N ASP A 95 3.16 -5.82 -5.10
CA ASP A 95 3.16 -5.20 -6.43
C ASP A 95 3.74 -3.78 -6.44
N PHE A 96 4.49 -3.40 -5.39
CA PHE A 96 5.09 -2.06 -5.28
C PHE A 96 6.22 -1.76 -6.30
N PHE A 97 6.49 -2.68 -7.22
CA PHE A 97 7.50 -2.53 -8.26
C PHE A 97 7.38 -1.20 -9.02
N ALA A 98 6.20 -0.89 -9.54
CA ALA A 98 6.01 0.27 -10.41
C ALA A 98 6.31 1.60 -9.68
N ILE A 99 5.83 1.75 -8.45
CA ILE A 99 6.08 2.93 -7.61
C ILE A 99 7.57 3.07 -7.31
N VAL A 100 8.24 1.98 -6.91
CA VAL A 100 9.67 1.99 -6.58
C VAL A 100 10.51 2.30 -7.82
N ASN A 101 10.20 1.69 -8.97
CA ASN A 101 10.93 1.92 -10.21
C ASN A 101 10.78 3.37 -10.73
N ILE A 102 9.63 4.01 -10.52
CA ILE A 102 9.38 5.39 -10.95
C ILE A 102 10.03 6.39 -9.99
N MET A 103 9.87 6.19 -8.68
CA MET A 103 10.31 7.17 -7.68
C MET A 103 11.79 7.00 -7.30
N THR A 104 12.25 5.76 -7.20
CA THR A 104 13.62 5.42 -6.78
C THR A 104 14.21 4.38 -7.73
N PRO A 105 14.47 4.72 -9.00
CA PRO A 105 14.98 3.77 -10.00
C PRO A 105 16.34 3.16 -9.63
N HIS A 106 17.14 3.87 -8.82
CA HIS A 106 18.45 3.44 -8.33
C HIS A 106 18.45 3.40 -6.80
N PRO A 107 17.74 2.43 -6.17
CA PRO A 107 17.63 2.37 -4.71
C PRO A 107 18.98 2.11 -4.04
N GLU A 108 19.97 1.58 -4.76
CA GLU A 108 21.35 1.43 -4.31
C GLU A 108 22.02 2.76 -3.91
N ALA A 109 21.62 3.88 -4.53
CA ALA A 109 22.09 5.22 -4.17
C ALA A 109 21.61 5.66 -2.77
N ILE A 110 20.58 5.00 -2.24
CA ILE A 110 19.97 5.25 -0.93
C ILE A 110 19.97 3.98 -0.05
N SER A 111 21.03 3.16 -0.17
CA SER A 111 21.21 1.96 0.66
C SER A 111 20.07 0.94 0.57
N ASN A 112 19.39 0.87 -0.58
CA ASN A 112 18.28 -0.04 -0.85
C ASN A 112 17.07 0.11 0.09
N SER A 113 16.89 1.29 0.72
CA SER A 113 15.84 1.49 1.74
C SER A 113 14.40 1.36 1.21
N THR A 114 14.20 1.59 -0.09
CA THR A 114 12.90 1.49 -0.78
C THR A 114 12.81 0.27 -1.69
N GLU A 115 13.83 -0.58 -1.74
CA GLU A 115 13.90 -1.68 -2.68
C GLU A 115 12.91 -2.80 -2.34
N VAL A 116 12.22 -3.30 -3.37
CA VAL A 116 11.30 -4.44 -3.28
C VAL A 116 11.80 -5.58 -4.15
N VAL A 117 11.44 -6.83 -3.81
CA VAL A 117 11.95 -8.04 -4.50
C VAL A 117 11.71 -8.00 -6.01
N ALA A 118 10.55 -7.50 -6.44
CA ALA A 118 10.23 -7.35 -7.86
C ALA A 118 11.14 -6.31 -8.56
N HIS A 119 11.53 -5.24 -7.87
CA HIS A 119 12.48 -4.25 -8.40
C HIS A 119 13.89 -4.83 -8.49
N TYR A 120 14.34 -5.52 -7.44
CA TYR A 120 15.62 -6.22 -7.44
C TYR A 120 15.74 -7.23 -8.59
N LEU A 121 14.69 -8.03 -8.84
CA LEU A 121 14.63 -8.97 -9.96
C LEU A 121 14.80 -8.25 -11.30
N TYR A 122 14.04 -7.17 -11.52
CA TYR A 122 14.09 -6.39 -12.74
C TYR A 122 15.50 -5.83 -13.00
N THR A 123 16.11 -5.23 -11.98
CA THR A 123 17.45 -4.66 -12.06
C THR A 123 18.50 -5.73 -12.40
N ARG A 124 18.39 -6.93 -11.81
CA ARG A 124 19.29 -8.07 -12.10
C ARG A 124 19.10 -8.67 -13.50
N ALA A 125 17.88 -8.62 -14.04
CA ALA A 125 17.56 -9.13 -15.37
C ALA A 125 17.93 -8.15 -16.48
N PHE A 126 17.69 -6.85 -16.29
CA PHE A 126 17.65 -5.88 -17.38
C PHE A 126 18.57 -4.66 -17.22
N SER A 127 19.06 -4.35 -16.02
CA SER A 127 19.83 -3.11 -15.77
C SER A 127 21.35 -3.32 -15.69
N GLY A 128 21.84 -4.56 -15.77
CA GLY A 128 23.27 -4.85 -15.76
C GLY A 128 23.90 -4.73 -17.15
N ASP A 129 24.47 -3.56 -17.47
CA ASP A 129 25.09 -3.22 -18.77
C ASP A 129 26.25 -4.14 -19.24
N ILE A 130 26.72 -5.08 -18.43
CA ILE A 130 27.92 -5.91 -18.75
C ILE A 130 27.68 -7.42 -18.63
N ASN A 131 26.69 -7.90 -17.86
CA ASN A 131 26.34 -9.33 -17.75
C ASN A 131 24.91 -9.50 -17.17
N PRO A 132 23.86 -9.46 -18.01
CA PRO A 132 22.50 -9.69 -17.53
C PRO A 132 22.36 -11.12 -16.99
N GLN A 133 21.96 -11.25 -15.72
CA GLN A 133 21.89 -12.53 -15.03
C GLN A 133 20.50 -13.15 -15.15
N TYR A 134 20.06 -13.41 -16.38
CA TYR A 134 18.70 -13.90 -16.66
C TYR A 134 18.35 -15.19 -15.91
N GLY A 135 19.30 -16.12 -15.79
CA GLY A 135 19.09 -17.37 -15.04
C GLY A 135 18.86 -17.14 -13.54
N TYR A 136 19.64 -16.24 -12.94
CA TYR A 136 19.49 -15.87 -11.53
C TYR A 136 18.19 -15.10 -11.29
N ALA A 137 17.87 -14.13 -12.15
CA ALA A 137 16.61 -13.39 -12.08
C ALA A 137 15.39 -14.31 -12.28
N SER A 138 15.48 -15.31 -13.16
CA SER A 138 14.43 -16.31 -13.34
C SER A 138 14.21 -17.16 -12.09
N ALA A 139 15.28 -17.58 -11.41
CA ALA A 139 15.18 -18.32 -10.15
C ALA A 139 14.51 -17.48 -9.03
N ILE A 140 14.87 -16.19 -8.93
CA ILE A 140 14.21 -15.24 -8.02
C ILE A 140 12.73 -15.11 -8.39
N GLY A 141 12.39 -15.01 -9.67
CA GLY A 141 11.01 -14.90 -10.14
C GLY A 141 10.15 -16.10 -9.76
N VAL A 142 10.68 -17.32 -9.90
CA VAL A 142 10.00 -18.55 -9.47
C VAL A 142 9.81 -18.57 -7.95
N ALA A 143 10.85 -18.20 -7.18
CA ALA A 143 10.75 -18.12 -5.73
C ALA A 143 9.70 -17.09 -5.29
N LEU A 144 9.69 -15.91 -5.94
CA LEU A 144 8.72 -14.86 -5.70
C LEU A 144 7.30 -15.33 -6.04
N PHE A 145 7.11 -16.03 -7.16
CA PHE A 145 5.80 -16.60 -7.53
C PHE A 145 5.22 -17.51 -6.44
N PHE A 146 6.02 -18.44 -5.91
CA PHE A 146 5.53 -19.30 -4.82
C PHE A 146 5.31 -18.54 -3.52
N LEU A 147 6.15 -17.55 -3.20
CA LEU A 147 5.98 -16.69 -2.04
C LEU A 147 4.68 -15.87 -2.13
N THR A 148 4.43 -15.22 -3.26
CA THR A 148 3.22 -14.40 -3.49
C THR A 148 1.97 -15.26 -3.50
N LEU A 149 2.00 -16.44 -4.13
CA LEU A 149 0.89 -17.39 -4.13
C LEU A 149 0.59 -17.87 -2.70
N THR A 150 1.61 -18.21 -1.93
CA THR A 150 1.45 -18.64 -0.53
C THR A 150 0.86 -17.51 0.31
N LEU A 151 1.38 -16.30 0.19
CA LEU A 151 0.89 -15.14 0.94
C LEU A 151 -0.56 -14.78 0.56
N ALA A 152 -0.89 -14.82 -0.73
CA ALA A 152 -2.25 -14.63 -1.21
C ALA A 152 -3.19 -15.70 -0.65
N ALA A 153 -2.81 -16.98 -0.71
CA ALA A 153 -3.61 -18.08 -0.16
C ALA A 153 -3.82 -17.93 1.35
N VAL A 154 -2.79 -17.52 2.11
CA VAL A 154 -2.89 -17.25 3.55
C VAL A 154 -3.83 -16.07 3.80
N MET A 155 -3.68 -14.96 3.09
CA MET A 155 -4.55 -13.79 3.20
C MET A 155 -6.02 -14.16 2.94
N PHE A 156 -6.30 -14.87 1.84
CA PHE A 156 -7.66 -15.34 1.54
C PHE A 156 -8.19 -16.29 2.63
N ARG A 157 -7.36 -17.19 3.16
CA ARG A 157 -7.77 -18.15 4.18
C ARG A 157 -8.04 -17.50 5.54
N VAL A 158 -7.21 -16.55 5.97
CA VAL A 158 -7.39 -15.82 7.24
C VAL A 158 -8.59 -14.88 7.16
N THR A 159 -8.83 -14.29 5.98
CA THR A 159 -9.89 -13.29 5.82
C THR A 159 -11.26 -13.91 5.56
N ARG A 160 -11.30 -15.18 5.12
CA ARG A 160 -12.56 -15.92 4.93
C ARG A 160 -13.18 -16.29 6.28
N ARG A 161 -14.11 -15.45 6.77
CA ARG A 161 -15.13 -15.84 7.75
C ARG A 161 -16.45 -16.08 7.03
N GLU A 162 -17.15 -17.13 7.40
CA GLU A 162 -18.44 -17.50 6.80
C GLU A 162 -19.39 -16.31 6.86
N GLN A 163 -19.99 -15.98 5.71
CA GLN A 163 -21.14 -15.10 5.69
C GLN A 163 -22.22 -15.82 6.49
N VAL A 164 -22.52 -15.30 7.68
CA VAL A 164 -23.75 -15.69 8.37
C VAL A 164 -24.86 -15.02 7.57
N GLU A 165 -25.34 -15.74 6.55
CA GLU A 165 -26.61 -15.46 5.90
C GLU A 165 -27.67 -15.47 7.01
N LEU A 166 -28.03 -14.28 7.49
CA LEU A 166 -29.21 -14.11 8.34
C LEU A 166 -30.42 -14.28 7.42
N GLY A 167 -30.83 -15.54 7.24
CA GLY A 167 -32.14 -15.92 6.73
C GLY A 167 -33.25 -15.61 7.72
#